data_AF-A0A3D5HBI8-F1
#
_entry.id   AF-A0A3D5HBI8-F1
#
_cell.length_a   1.000
_cell.length_b   1.000
_cell.length_c   1.000
_cell.angle_alpha   90.00
_cell.angle_beta   90.00
_cell.angle_gamma   90.00
#
_symmetry.space_group_name_H-M   'P 1'
#
loop_
_entity.id
_entity.type
_entity.pdbx_description
1 polymer ?
#
loop_
_entity_poly.entity_id
_entity_poly.type
_entity_poly.pdbx_seq_one_letter_code
_entity_poly.pdbx_strand_id
1 'polypeptide(L)'
;MLKGKHIILGVTGGIAAYKTAWLVREFVKAGAEVQVVMTRSATEFITPLTLSTLSQREVVIEMFPPSPDQPTMQWTKHIELAVWADIMLVAPATANSLAKFAHGLADNFLSTLVLALRCPLAV
;
A
#
# COMPACT_ATOMS: atom_id res chain seq x y z
N MET A 1 11.88 15.13 -9.62
CA MET A 1 11.55 15.67 -8.28
C MET A 1 11.17 14.60 -7.25
N LEU A 2 11.07 13.30 -7.58
CA LEU A 2 10.71 12.25 -6.61
C LEU A 2 11.92 11.48 -6.04
N LYS A 3 13.15 11.91 -6.35
CA LYS A 3 14.37 11.24 -5.91
C LYS A 3 14.47 11.21 -4.38
N GLY A 4 14.59 10.03 -3.80
CA GLY A 4 14.69 9.81 -2.36
C GLY A 4 13.38 10.02 -1.60
N LYS A 5 12.23 10.08 -2.29
CA LYS A 5 10.92 10.13 -1.65
C LYS A 5 10.40 8.73 -1.33
N HIS A 6 9.86 8.57 -0.13
CA HIS A 6 9.18 7.36 0.32
C HIS A 6 7.70 7.44 -0.02
N ILE A 7 7.24 6.67 -1.01
CA ILE A 7 5.86 6.67 -1.48
C ILE A 7 5.20 5.36 -1.06
N ILE A 8 4.04 5.44 -0.40
CA ILE A 8 3.16 4.29 -0.27
C ILE A 8 2.14 4.30 -1.40
N LEU A 9 2.06 3.20 -2.15
CA LEU A 9 0.99 2.97 -3.12
C LEU A 9 0.00 1.95 -2.56
N GLY A 10 -1.15 2.44 -2.11
CA GLY A 10 -2.30 1.63 -1.73
C GLY A 10 -3.09 1.18 -2.96
N VAL A 11 -3.39 -0.12 -3.08
CA VAL A 11 -4.13 -0.69 -4.21
C VAL A 11 -5.37 -1.41 -3.70
N THR A 12 -6.54 -0.99 -4.20
CA THR A 12 -7.84 -1.57 -3.82
C THR A 12 -8.47 -2.36 -4.96
N GLY A 13 -9.46 -3.21 -4.65
CA GLY A 13 -10.06 -4.16 -5.58
C GLY A 13 -10.99 -3.55 -6.64
N GLY A 14 -10.43 -2.82 -7.60
CA GLY A 14 -11.14 -2.36 -8.80
C GLY A 14 -10.39 -2.75 -10.07
N ILE A 15 -11.09 -2.80 -11.21
CA ILE A 15 -10.50 -3.22 -12.49
C ILE A 15 -9.26 -2.42 -12.86
N ALA A 16 -9.15 -1.15 -12.47
CA ALA A 16 -7.98 -0.32 -12.74
C ALA A 16 -6.71 -0.73 -11.95
N ALA A 17 -6.77 -1.70 -11.03
CA ALA A 17 -5.63 -2.15 -10.24
C ALA A 17 -4.46 -2.63 -11.11
N TYR A 18 -4.70 -3.23 -12.29
CA TYR A 18 -3.61 -3.63 -13.19
C TYR A 18 -2.75 -2.45 -13.67
N LYS A 19 -3.31 -1.23 -13.72
CA LYS A 19 -2.59 -0.02 -14.14
C LYS A 19 -1.56 0.43 -13.10
N THR A 20 -1.62 -0.08 -11.88
CA THR A 20 -0.67 0.27 -10.81
C THR A 20 0.74 -0.18 -11.10
N ALA A 21 0.93 -1.25 -11.89
CA ALA A 21 2.25 -1.67 -12.37
C ALA A 21 2.96 -0.53 -13.12
N TRP A 22 2.22 0.23 -13.93
CA TRP A 22 2.76 1.39 -14.63
C TRP A 22 3.13 2.51 -13.64
N LEU A 23 2.27 2.82 -12.67
CA LEU A 23 2.56 3.83 -11.64
C LEU A 23 3.82 3.50 -10.83
N VAL A 24 3.94 2.26 -10.34
CA VAL A 24 5.13 1.82 -9.59
C VAL A 24 6.39 2.03 -10.43
N ARG A 25 6.36 1.61 -11.70
CA ARG A 25 7.50 1.76 -12.61
C ARG A 25 7.89 3.24 -12.80
N GLU A 26 6.93 4.13 -13.00
CA GLU A 26 7.22 5.56 -13.20
C GLU A 26 7.73 6.22 -11.91
N PHE A 27 7.20 5.87 -10.74
CA PHE A 27 7.71 6.38 -9.46
C PHE A 27 9.15 5.92 -9.19
N VAL A 28 9.45 4.64 -9.38
CA VAL A 28 10.81 4.10 -9.21
C VAL A 28 11.77 4.74 -10.22
N LYS A 29 11.36 4.87 -11.49
CA LYS A 29 12.16 5.56 -12.52
C LYS A 29 12.43 7.03 -12.17
N ALA A 30 11.49 7.70 -11.49
CA ALA A 30 11.66 9.06 -10.99
C ALA A 30 12.53 9.16 -9.72
N GLY A 31 13.00 8.02 -9.20
CA GLY A 31 13.92 7.90 -8.06
C GLY A 31 13.25 7.76 -6.70
N ALA A 32 11.94 7.47 -6.65
CA ALA A 32 11.24 7.21 -5.39
C ALA A 32 11.47 5.77 -4.91
N GLU A 33 11.41 5.58 -3.59
CA GLU A 33 11.24 4.26 -2.98
C GLU A 33 9.74 4.01 -2.81
N VAL A 34 9.24 2.90 -3.35
CA VAL A 34 7.80 2.63 -3.41
C VAL A 34 7.44 1.43 -2.56
N GLN A 35 6.68 1.62 -1.49
CA GLN A 35 6.08 0.53 -0.73
C GLN A 35 4.66 0.29 -1.21
N VAL A 36 4.38 -0.90 -1.74
CA VAL A 36 3.04 -1.27 -2.19
C VAL A 36 2.27 -1.93 -1.05
N VAL A 37 1.01 -1.54 -0.89
CA VAL A 37 0.07 -2.12 0.07
C VAL A 37 -1.22 -2.47 -0.69
N MET A 38 -1.66 -3.72 -0.60
CA MET A 38 -2.83 -4.20 -1.33
C MET A 38 -3.93 -4.66 -0.38
N THR A 39 -5.18 -4.40 -0.75
CA THR A 39 -6.30 -5.19 -0.20
C THR A 39 -6.31 -6.59 -0.81
N ARG A 40 -6.86 -7.60 -0.13
CA ARG A 40 -7.06 -8.94 -0.73
C ARG A 40 -7.83 -8.86 -2.06
N SER A 41 -8.89 -8.06 -2.14
CA SER A 41 -9.64 -7.92 -3.40
C SER A 41 -8.83 -7.34 -4.56
N ALA A 42 -7.73 -6.62 -4.30
CA ALA A 42 -6.84 -6.16 -5.36
C ALA A 42 -5.99 -7.28 -5.97
N THR A 43 -5.71 -8.34 -5.21
CA THR A 43 -4.86 -9.45 -5.66
C THR A 43 -5.52 -10.29 -6.75
N GLU A 44 -6.84 -10.22 -6.86
CA GLU A 44 -7.63 -10.84 -7.94
C GLU A 44 -7.44 -10.14 -9.30
N PHE A 45 -7.03 -8.87 -9.29
CA PHE A 45 -6.84 -8.08 -10.52
C PHE A 45 -5.37 -7.96 -10.95
N ILE A 46 -4.45 -8.00 -9.99
CA ILE A 46 -3.01 -7.97 -10.24
C ILE A 46 -2.29 -8.74 -9.13
N THR A 47 -1.29 -9.55 -9.50
CA THR A 47 -0.61 -10.37 -8.49
C THR A 47 0.37 -9.52 -7.66
N PRO A 48 0.53 -9.82 -6.36
CA PRO A 48 1.56 -9.21 -5.52
C PRO A 48 2.99 -9.38 -6.10
N LEU A 49 3.26 -10.51 -6.77
CA LEU A 49 4.55 -10.79 -7.38
C LEU A 49 4.97 -9.76 -8.43
N THR A 50 4.02 -9.31 -9.27
CA THR A 50 4.31 -8.27 -10.26
C THR A 50 4.70 -6.97 -9.58
N LEU A 51 3.93 -6.55 -8.58
CA LEU A 51 4.17 -5.27 -7.91
C LEU A 51 5.42 -5.31 -7.04
N SER A 52 5.72 -6.42 -6.36
CA SER A 52 6.94 -6.57 -5.56
C SER A 52 8.20 -6.54 -6.41
N THR A 53 8.15 -7.14 -7.60
CA THR A 53 9.25 -7.12 -8.57
C THR A 53 9.52 -5.69 -9.05
N LEU A 54 8.46 -4.93 -9.38
CA LEU A 54 8.59 -3.57 -9.90
C LEU A 54 9.01 -2.58 -8.82
N SER A 55 8.53 -2.74 -7.59
CA SER A 55 8.87 -1.87 -6.46
C SER A 55 10.17 -2.25 -5.77
N GLN A 56 10.73 -3.43 -6.07
CA GLN A 56 11.89 -4.01 -5.40
C GLN A 56 11.70 -4.14 -3.88
N ARG A 57 10.45 -4.33 -3.45
CA ARG A 57 10.04 -4.40 -2.04
C ARG A 57 8.89 -5.39 -1.90
N GLU A 58 8.80 -6.05 -0.75
CA GLU A 58 7.66 -6.92 -0.44
C GLU A 58 6.35 -6.13 -0.49
N VAL A 59 5.30 -6.72 -1.07
CA VAL A 59 3.94 -6.15 -1.04
C VAL A 59 3.27 -6.55 0.27
N VAL A 60 2.70 -5.57 0.99
CA VAL A 60 1.97 -5.84 2.24
C VAL A 60 0.48 -6.04 1.95
N ILE A 61 -0.11 -7.08 2.53
CA ILE A 61 -1.53 -7.44 2.33
C ILE A 61 -2.20 -7.66 3.69
N GLU A 62 -1.61 -8.53 4.51
CA GLU A 62 -2.17 -8.93 5.80
C GLU A 62 -1.63 -8.10 6.96
N MET A 63 -2.47 -7.94 7.99
CA MET A 63 -2.08 -7.29 9.24
C MET A 63 -1.19 -8.16 10.11
N PHE A 64 -1.48 -9.47 10.13
CA PHE A 64 -0.79 -10.43 10.97
C PHE A 64 -0.08 -11.46 10.10
N PRO A 65 1.08 -11.97 10.55
CA PRO A 65 1.73 -13.06 9.87
C PRO A 65 0.81 -14.30 9.83
N PRO A 66 0.96 -15.15 8.81
CA PRO A 66 0.19 -16.39 8.71
C PRO A 66 0.53 -17.41 9.82
N SER A 67 1.65 -17.24 10.52
CA SER A 67 2.01 -18.03 11.71
C SER A 67 2.64 -17.13 12.80
N PRO A 68 2.31 -17.35 14.09
CA PRO A 68 2.92 -16.61 15.21
C PRO A 68 4.45 -16.74 15.29
N ASP A 69 4.99 -17.82 14.73
CA ASP A 69 6.41 -18.18 14.84
C ASP A 69 7.28 -17.53 13.74
N GLN A 70 6.68 -16.72 12.87
CA GLN A 70 7.41 -15.94 11.87
C GLN A 70 7.66 -14.52 12.38
N PRO A 71 8.89 -14.20 12.86
CA PRO A 71 9.22 -12.89 13.42
C PRO A 71 9.29 -11.76 12.38
N THR A 72 9.03 -12.05 11.10
CA THR A 72 9.24 -11.13 9.98
C THR A 72 8.15 -10.08 9.83
N MET A 73 6.96 -10.26 10.42
CA MET A 73 5.91 -9.23 10.48
C MET A 73 5.78 -8.69 11.89
N GLN A 74 6.44 -7.56 12.13
CA GLN A 74 6.23 -6.77 13.32
C GLN A 74 4.78 -6.27 13.35
N TRP A 75 4.08 -6.52 14.45
CA TRP A 75 2.69 -6.09 14.71
C TRP A 75 2.50 -4.57 14.50
N THR A 76 3.60 -3.82 14.53
CA THR A 76 3.71 -2.37 14.36
C THR A 76 4.00 -1.93 12.92
N LYS A 77 4.06 -2.82 11.93
CA LYS A 77 4.41 -2.49 10.53
C LYS A 77 3.57 -1.35 9.93
N HIS A 78 2.29 -1.25 10.30
CA HIS A 78 1.42 -0.15 9.84
C HIS A 78 1.83 1.22 10.44
N ILE A 79 2.34 1.25 11.67
CA ILE A 79 2.89 2.48 12.29
C ILE A 79 4.24 2.84 11.67
N GLU A 80 5.12 1.85 11.48
CA GLU A 80 6.43 2.05 10.86
C GLU A 80 6.28 2.63 9.45
N LEU A 81 5.39 2.06 8.63
CA LEU A 81 5.10 2.56 7.29
C LEU A 81 4.47 3.96 7.32
N ALA A 82 3.57 4.24 8.27
CA ALA A 82 2.95 5.55 8.41
C ALA A 82 3.98 6.66 8.73
N VAL A 83 5.02 6.33 9.48
CA VAL A 83 6.13 7.24 9.81
C VAL A 83 7.15 7.33 8.66
N TRP A 84 7.38 6.23 7.94
CA TRP A 84 8.34 6.15 6.84
C TRP A 84 7.92 6.98 5.62
N ALA A 85 6.63 7.06 5.32
CA ALA A 85 6.11 7.65 4.08
C ALA A 85 6.14 9.19 4.07
N ASP A 86 6.65 9.77 2.97
CA ASP A 86 6.49 11.19 2.64
C ASP A 86 5.10 11.51 2.08
N ILE A 87 4.47 10.53 1.42
CA ILE A 87 3.13 10.63 0.81
C ILE A 87 2.55 9.23 0.64
N MET A 88 1.23 9.12 0.77
CA MET A 88 0.48 7.93 0.37
C MET A 88 -0.50 8.26 -0.76
N LEU A 89 -0.46 7.46 -1.82
CA LEU A 89 -1.45 7.46 -2.90
C LEU A 89 -2.23 6.15 -2.85
N VAL A 90 -3.57 6.23 -2.82
CA VAL A 90 -4.41 5.04 -3.01
C VAL A 90 -4.99 5.08 -4.42
N ALA A 91 -4.52 4.19 -5.30
CA ALA A 91 -4.94 4.16 -6.69
C ALA A 91 -5.02 2.70 -7.20
N PRO A 92 -6.18 2.23 -7.70
CA PRO A 92 -7.49 2.87 -7.56
C PRO A 92 -7.95 2.88 -6.09
N ALA A 93 -8.69 3.92 -5.71
CA ALA A 93 -9.47 3.96 -4.47
C ALA A 93 -10.94 3.59 -4.77
N THR A 94 -11.33 2.35 -4.46
CA THR A 94 -12.72 1.90 -4.60
C THR A 94 -13.63 2.62 -3.60
N ALA A 95 -14.92 2.73 -3.93
CA ALA A 95 -15.93 3.32 -3.05
C ALA A 95 -15.95 2.66 -1.65
N ASN A 96 -15.77 1.34 -1.58
CA ASN A 96 -15.68 0.61 -0.32
C ASN A 96 -14.49 1.08 0.55
N SER A 97 -13.29 1.21 -0.03
CA SER A 97 -12.13 1.72 0.71
C SER A 97 -12.29 3.18 1.11
N LEU A 98 -12.84 4.04 0.23
CA LEU A 98 -13.13 5.43 0.56
C LEU A 98 -14.11 5.57 1.72
N ALA A 99 -15.19 4.78 1.73
CA ALA A 99 -16.13 4.75 2.85
C ALA A 99 -15.45 4.34 4.15
N LYS A 100 -14.58 3.31 4.12
CA LYS A 100 -13.81 2.89 5.29
C LYS A 100 -12.90 4.00 5.81
N PHE A 101 -12.20 4.72 4.92
CA PHE A 101 -11.34 5.82 5.32
C PHE A 101 -12.14 6.97 5.93
N ALA A 102 -13.24 7.37 5.30
CA ALA A 102 -14.09 8.46 5.76
C ALA A 102 -14.78 8.18 7.11
N HIS A 103 -15.12 6.91 7.38
CA HIS A 103 -15.81 6.51 8.60
C HIS A 103 -14.89 5.92 9.68
N GLY A 104 -13.57 5.89 9.48
CA GLY A 104 -12.64 5.38 10.49
C GLY A 104 -12.66 3.86 10.68
N LEU A 105 -13.00 3.09 9.64
CA LEU A 105 -13.06 1.63 9.72
C LEU A 105 -11.68 0.97 9.48
N ALA A 106 -11.04 0.50 10.55
CA ALA A 106 -9.71 -0.13 10.55
C ALA A 106 -9.75 -1.67 10.44
N ASP A 107 -10.51 -2.21 9.49
CA ASP A 107 -10.76 -3.66 9.40
C ASP A 107 -9.76 -4.46 8.53
N ASN A 108 -8.79 -3.80 7.89
CA ASN A 108 -7.72 -4.43 7.13
C ASN A 108 -6.43 -3.59 7.23
N PHE A 109 -5.31 -4.13 6.73
CA PHE A 109 -4.02 -3.45 6.84
C PHE A 109 -4.02 -2.08 6.16
N LEU A 110 -4.57 -1.96 4.95
CA LEU A 110 -4.59 -0.70 4.21
C LEU A 110 -5.39 0.38 4.95
N SER A 111 -6.59 0.08 5.44
CA SER A 111 -7.40 1.07 6.16
C SER A 111 -6.83 1.43 7.52
N THR A 112 -6.22 0.46 8.22
CA THR A 112 -5.50 0.72 9.48
C THR A 112 -4.30 1.64 9.25
N LEU A 113 -3.51 1.39 8.21
CA LEU A 113 -2.39 2.22 7.81
C LEU A 113 -2.83 3.65 7.46
N VAL A 114 -3.91 3.79 6.67
CA VAL A 114 -4.46 5.11 6.30
C VAL A 114 -4.78 5.96 7.53
N LEU A 115 -5.40 5.37 8.56
CA LEU A 115 -5.74 6.08 9.79
C LEU A 115 -4.52 6.41 10.66
N ALA A 116 -3.41 5.69 10.49
CA ALA A 116 -2.15 5.94 11.18
C ALA A 116 -1.27 7.00 10.49
N LEU A 117 -1.54 7.36 9.23
CA LEU A 117 -0.71 8.25 8.43
C LEU A 117 -0.37 9.58 9.13
N ARG A 118 0.83 10.07 8.83
CA ARG A 118 1.33 11.40 9.26
C ARG A 118 1.68 12.31 8.07
N CYS A 119 1.51 11.80 6.86
CA CYS A 119 1.80 12.48 5.62
C CYS A 119 0.52 12.69 4.79
N PRO A 120 0.57 13.50 3.72
CA PRO A 120 -0.58 13.69 2.83
C PRO A 120 -1.07 12.36 2.23
N LEU A 121 -2.38 12.19 2.24
CA LEU A 121 -3.08 11.11 1.54
C LEU A 121 -3.73 11.68 0.27
N ALA A 122 -3.52 11.03 -0.86
CA ALA A 122 -4.24 11.24 -2.11
C ALA A 122 -5.01 9.97 -2.50
N VAL A 123 -6.22 10.15 -3.05
CA VAL A 123 -7.12 9.09 -3.52
C VAL A 123 -7.64 9.37 -4.92
#